data_AF-A0A317PGE7-F1
#
_entry.id   AF-A0A317PGE7-F1
#
_cell.length_a   1.000
_cell.length_b   1.000
_cell.length_c   1.000
_cell.angle_alpha   90.00
_cell.angle_beta   90.00
_cell.angle_gamma   90.00
#
_symmetry.space_group_name_H-M   'P 1'
#
loop_
_entity.id
_entity.type
_entity.pdbx_description
1 polymer ?
#
loop_
_entity_poly.entity_id
_entity_poly.type
_entity_poly.pdbx_seq_one_letter_code
_entity_poly.pdbx_strand_id
1 'polypeptide(L)'
;MSDCLQELKNKYECIMLSPEDTEAEYFQLSMSRCSYKKISKGGLYNVIPYEIQRAGLKIGKELKDIPKNIKNTHVYYFDYDDNILLVEVYGQKDNIVNRNYYLYTDKSIESIYFNSGTKSVRNITLAKKENNKIYKTISYAAFGCNISTYYYCGDDLIEIDVQQKEHEDEEFSSYKVLFEYKNNSLEKIFYKHPNGYEEQRYP
;
A
#
# COMPACT_ATOMS: atom_id res chain seq x y z
N MET A 1 3.68 -14.50 -17.81
CA MET A 1 3.48 -13.35 -16.91
C MET A 1 2.11 -12.76 -17.25
N SER A 2 1.21 -12.49 -16.29
CA SER A 2 -0.12 -11.92 -16.64
C SER A 2 0.01 -10.53 -17.25
N ASP A 3 -0.82 -10.17 -18.23
CA ASP A 3 -0.76 -8.88 -18.95
C ASP A 3 -0.63 -7.67 -18.01
N CYS A 4 -1.43 -7.62 -16.94
CA CYS A 4 -1.37 -6.50 -15.97
C CYS A 4 -0.02 -6.38 -15.23
N LEU A 5 0.68 -7.50 -14.98
CA LEU A 5 1.99 -7.45 -14.32
C LEU A 5 3.05 -6.88 -15.27
N GLN A 6 2.96 -7.22 -16.56
CA GLN A 6 3.82 -6.65 -17.59
C GLN A 6 3.56 -5.15 -17.78
N GLU A 7 2.30 -4.71 -17.75
CA GLU A 7 1.95 -3.29 -17.78
C GLU A 7 2.54 -2.53 -16.58
N LEU A 8 2.43 -3.07 -15.37
CA LEU A 8 3.02 -2.46 -14.18
C LEU A 8 4.54 -2.39 -14.25
N LYS A 9 5.19 -3.45 -14.76
CA LYS A 9 6.63 -3.45 -15.01
C LYS A 9 7.03 -2.34 -15.97
N ASN A 10 6.39 -2.26 -17.15
CA ASN A 10 6.70 -1.24 -18.14
C ASN A 10 6.51 0.16 -17.56
N LYS A 11 5.43 0.38 -16.79
CA LYS A 11 5.19 1.66 -16.12
C LYS A 11 6.28 1.97 -15.09
N TYR A 12 6.67 1.00 -14.26
CA TYR A 12 7.77 1.17 -13.30
C TYR A 12 9.06 1.56 -14.00
N GLU A 13 9.43 0.86 -15.07
CA GLU A 13 10.62 1.16 -15.87
C GLU A 13 10.55 2.56 -16.50
N CYS A 14 9.39 2.96 -17.03
CA CYS A 14 9.17 4.31 -17.55
C CYS A 14 9.35 5.39 -16.48
N ILE A 15 8.75 5.24 -15.30
CA ILE A 15 8.92 6.23 -14.22
C ILE A 15 10.40 6.32 -13.81
N MET A 16 11.11 5.19 -13.79
CA MET A 16 12.53 5.15 -13.43
C MET A 16 13.45 5.85 -14.45
N LEU A 17 12.98 6.20 -15.65
CA LEU A 17 13.73 7.03 -16.60
C LEU A 17 13.85 8.49 -16.14
N SER A 18 12.83 9.01 -15.46
CA SER A 18 12.75 10.40 -14.99
C SER A 18 11.92 10.50 -13.70
N PRO A 19 12.39 9.91 -12.59
CA PRO A 19 11.58 9.74 -11.38
C PRO A 19 11.21 11.06 -10.71
N GLU A 20 12.09 12.07 -10.75
CA GLU A 20 11.82 13.40 -10.18
C GLU A 20 10.73 14.14 -10.94
N ASP A 21 10.83 14.20 -12.27
CA ASP A 21 9.83 14.86 -13.12
C ASP A 21 8.47 14.18 -12.98
N THR A 22 8.47 12.85 -13.00
CA THR A 22 7.25 12.06 -12.81
C THR A 22 6.65 12.27 -11.42
N GLU A 23 7.46 12.28 -10.35
CA GLU A 23 6.98 12.57 -8.99
C GLU A 23 6.38 13.97 -8.91
N ALA A 24 7.03 14.98 -9.52
CA ALA A 24 6.54 16.34 -9.56
C ALA A 24 5.16 16.43 -10.23
N GLU A 25 4.94 15.70 -11.32
CA GLU A 25 3.62 15.61 -11.97
C GLU A 25 2.56 15.02 -11.04
N TYR A 26 2.83 13.88 -10.38
CA TYR A 26 1.90 13.28 -9.42
C TYR A 26 1.62 14.19 -8.23
N PHE A 27 2.63 14.92 -7.76
CA PHE A 27 2.48 15.89 -6.69
C PHE A 27 1.57 17.05 -7.10
N GLN A 28 1.81 17.65 -8.27
CA GLN A 28 0.95 18.73 -8.77
C GLN A 28 -0.48 18.25 -8.99
N LEU A 29 -0.67 17.07 -9.57
CA LEU A 29 -1.99 16.47 -9.77
C LEU A 29 -2.73 16.29 -8.44
N SER A 30 -2.06 15.70 -7.44
CA SER A 30 -2.64 15.46 -6.11
C SER A 30 -2.99 16.78 -5.41
N MET A 31 -2.09 17.76 -5.46
CA MET A 31 -2.30 19.06 -4.82
C MET A 31 -3.42 19.87 -5.48
N SER A 32 -3.59 19.76 -6.80
CA SER A 32 -4.67 20.44 -7.53
C SER A 32 -6.07 19.94 -7.15
N ARG A 33 -6.17 18.70 -6.65
CA ARG A 33 -7.42 18.05 -6.21
C ARG A 33 -7.59 18.03 -4.70
N CYS A 34 -6.56 18.38 -3.95
CA CYS A 34 -6.57 18.32 -2.50
C CYS A 34 -7.59 19.31 -1.92
N SER A 35 -8.49 18.79 -1.10
CA SER A 35 -9.52 19.54 -0.39
C SER A 35 -9.15 19.77 1.08
N TYR A 36 -8.62 18.76 1.77
CA TYR A 36 -8.19 18.89 3.17
C TYR A 36 -7.08 17.88 3.51
N LYS A 37 -6.49 18.04 4.71
CA LYS A 37 -5.45 17.15 5.22
C LYS A 37 -5.76 16.63 6.62
N LYS A 38 -5.25 15.43 6.93
CA LYS A 38 -5.18 14.89 8.30
C LYS A 38 -3.77 14.48 8.65
N ILE A 39 -3.43 14.58 9.92
CA ILE A 39 -2.09 14.27 10.43
C ILE A 39 -2.23 13.14 11.44
N SER A 40 -1.30 12.18 11.45
CA SER A 40 -1.27 11.13 12.46
C SER A 40 0.13 10.77 12.92
N LYS A 41 0.19 10.12 14.08
CA LYS A 41 1.35 9.37 14.53
C LYS A 41 1.15 7.90 14.19
N GLY A 42 2.00 7.35 13.30
CA GLY A 42 1.79 6.04 12.68
C GLY A 42 0.69 6.05 11.61
N GLY A 43 0.60 4.98 10.82
CA GLY A 43 -0.40 4.86 9.76
C GLY A 43 -1.82 4.82 10.33
N LEU A 44 -2.72 5.65 9.82
CA LEU A 44 -4.09 5.81 10.32
C LEU A 44 -5.15 5.14 9.43
N TYR A 45 -4.94 5.12 8.12
CA TYR A 45 -5.89 4.62 7.15
C TYR A 45 -5.29 3.49 6.31
N ASN A 46 -6.09 2.46 6.05
CA ASN A 46 -5.78 1.38 5.12
C ASN A 46 -6.47 1.67 3.78
N VAL A 47 -5.71 1.93 2.72
CA VAL A 47 -6.24 1.97 1.34
C VAL A 47 -6.40 0.55 0.80
N ILE A 48 -5.41 -0.31 1.08
CA ILE A 48 -5.49 -1.76 0.85
C ILE A 48 -5.91 -2.44 2.16
N PRO A 49 -6.83 -3.43 2.15
CA PRO A 49 -7.35 -4.04 3.37
C PRO A 49 -6.25 -4.49 4.33
N TYR A 50 -6.32 -3.95 5.55
CA TYR A 50 -5.44 -4.25 6.67
C TYR A 50 -3.93 -4.07 6.37
N GLU A 51 -3.53 -3.21 5.43
CA GLU A 51 -2.11 -3.03 5.08
C GLU A 51 -1.21 -2.68 6.28
N ILE A 52 -1.70 -1.84 7.21
CA ILE A 52 -0.99 -1.46 8.44
C ILE A 52 -0.84 -2.68 9.36
N GLN A 53 -1.94 -3.39 9.64
CA GLN A 53 -1.93 -4.56 10.52
C GLN A 53 -1.13 -5.73 9.94
N ARG A 54 -1.20 -5.96 8.63
CA ARG A 54 -0.38 -6.98 7.93
C ARG A 54 1.12 -6.70 8.03
N ALA A 55 1.49 -5.43 8.13
CA ALA A 55 2.87 -5.03 8.42
C ALA A 55 3.27 -5.22 9.90
N GLY A 56 2.38 -5.74 10.75
CA GLY A 56 2.59 -5.92 12.19
C GLY A 56 2.48 -4.63 13.01
N LEU A 57 1.78 -3.64 12.47
CA LEU A 57 1.63 -2.33 13.10
C LEU A 57 0.20 -2.15 13.61
N LYS A 58 0.07 -1.39 14.70
CA LYS A 58 -1.24 -0.91 15.17
C LYS A 58 -1.65 0.34 14.39
N ILE A 59 -2.95 0.54 14.25
CA ILE A 59 -3.50 1.80 13.73
C ILE A 59 -3.01 2.95 14.62
N GLY A 60 -2.54 4.00 13.94
CA GLY A 60 -1.99 5.20 14.52
C GLY A 60 -3.04 6.07 15.19
N LYS A 61 -2.60 7.26 15.62
CA LYS A 61 -3.45 8.24 16.30
C LYS A 61 -3.49 9.54 15.51
N GLU A 62 -4.69 10.03 15.21
CA GLU A 62 -4.89 11.35 14.62
C GLU A 62 -4.36 12.46 15.54
N LEU A 63 -3.69 13.45 14.95
CA LEU A 63 -3.10 14.60 15.59
C LEU A 63 -3.74 15.88 15.04
N LYS A 64 -3.87 16.89 15.89
CA LYS A 64 -4.34 18.22 15.48
C LYS A 64 -3.29 18.95 14.63
N ASP A 65 -2.02 18.81 14.99
CA ASP A 65 -0.90 19.54 14.40
C ASP A 65 0.31 18.62 14.20
N ILE A 66 1.26 19.07 13.37
CA ILE A 66 2.53 18.38 13.19
C ILE A 66 3.30 18.40 14.53
N PRO A 67 3.68 17.22 15.08
CA PRO A 67 4.40 17.16 16.34
C PRO A 67 5.83 17.68 16.18
N LYS A 68 6.41 18.25 17.26
CA LYS A 68 7.82 18.65 17.30
C LYS A 68 8.77 17.52 16.86
N ASN A 69 8.47 16.30 17.28
CA ASN A 69 9.14 15.11 16.79
C ASN A 69 8.36 14.51 15.62
N ILE A 70 8.82 14.81 14.41
CA ILE A 70 8.19 14.40 13.14
C ILE A 70 8.38 12.92 12.80
N LYS A 71 9.21 12.16 13.53
CA LYS A 71 9.47 10.74 13.22
C LYS A 71 8.17 9.92 13.19
N ASN A 72 7.97 9.11 12.16
CA ASN A 72 6.75 8.33 11.95
C ASN A 72 5.46 9.17 11.98
N THR A 73 5.52 10.40 11.48
CA THR A 73 4.35 11.25 11.27
C THR A 73 3.86 11.02 9.86
N HIS A 74 2.55 10.84 9.69
CA HIS A 74 1.91 10.67 8.40
C HIS A 74 1.03 11.89 8.14
N VAL A 75 1.08 12.42 6.93
CA VAL A 75 0.18 13.49 6.48
C VAL A 75 -0.59 12.95 5.28
N TYR A 76 -1.91 12.88 5.44
CA TYR A 76 -2.86 12.39 4.45
C TYR A 76 -3.52 13.57 3.78
N TYR A 77 -3.51 13.59 2.45
CA TYR A 77 -4.16 14.60 1.62
C TYR A 77 -5.38 13.96 0.96
N PHE A 78 -6.54 14.57 1.13
CA PHE A 78 -7.83 14.04 0.67
C PHE A 78 -8.45 14.92 -0.40
N ASP A 79 -9.19 14.33 -1.33
CA ASP A 79 -10.16 15.08 -2.16
C ASP A 79 -11.49 15.31 -1.42
N TYR A 80 -12.47 15.88 -2.13
CA TYR A 80 -13.78 16.21 -1.58
C TYR A 80 -14.63 14.96 -1.27
N ASP A 81 -14.32 13.83 -1.92
CA ASP A 81 -15.03 12.56 -1.77
C ASP A 81 -14.33 11.64 -0.75
N ASP A 82 -13.51 12.21 0.13
CA ASP A 82 -12.71 11.53 1.15
C ASP A 82 -11.72 10.48 0.60
N ASN A 83 -11.34 10.56 -0.68
CA ASN A 83 -10.27 9.70 -1.22
C ASN A 83 -8.90 10.24 -0.82
N ILE A 84 -8.04 9.37 -0.30
CA ILE A 84 -6.64 9.71 -0.02
C ILE A 84 -5.90 9.84 -1.35
N LEU A 85 -5.41 11.02 -1.71
CA LEU A 85 -4.65 11.29 -2.93
C LEU A 85 -3.14 11.08 -2.73
N LEU A 86 -2.64 11.47 -1.56
CA LEU A 86 -1.23 11.44 -1.21
C LEU A 86 -1.07 11.15 0.28
N VAL A 87 -0.09 10.33 0.62
CA VAL A 87 0.42 10.16 1.98
C VAL A 87 1.90 10.52 2.02
N GLU A 88 2.24 11.50 2.84
CA GLU A 88 3.63 11.82 3.18
C GLU A 88 4.01 11.15 4.51
N VAL A 89 5.09 10.38 4.51
CA VAL A 89 5.59 9.65 5.69
C VAL A 89 6.95 10.20 6.10
N TYR A 90 6.97 10.88 7.24
CA TYR A 90 8.15 11.54 7.79
C TYR A 90 8.97 10.59 8.67
N GLY A 91 10.29 10.57 8.47
CA GLY A 91 11.23 10.14 9.52
C GLY A 91 11.79 8.72 9.41
N GLN A 92 12.61 8.48 8.39
CA GLN A 92 13.63 7.42 8.40
C GLN A 92 15.04 7.94 8.73
N LYS A 93 15.35 9.21 8.42
CA LYS A 93 16.45 10.08 8.89
C LYS A 93 16.16 11.52 8.40
N ASP A 94 16.91 12.52 8.86
CA ASP A 94 16.67 13.97 8.66
C ASP A 94 16.20 14.33 7.22
N ASN A 95 15.09 15.07 7.13
CA ASN A 95 14.45 15.59 5.91
C ASN A 95 13.94 14.57 4.85
N ILE A 96 13.94 13.26 5.12
CA ILE A 96 13.34 12.26 4.21
C ILE A 96 11.83 12.16 4.46
N VAL A 97 11.04 12.47 3.42
CA VAL A 97 9.57 12.39 3.36
C VAL A 97 9.17 11.44 2.25
N ASN A 98 8.98 10.17 2.55
CA ASN A 98 8.49 9.22 1.56
C ASN A 98 7.06 9.60 1.15
N ARG A 99 6.73 9.42 -0.13
CA ARG A 99 5.42 9.83 -0.67
C ARG A 99 4.75 8.67 -1.37
N ASN A 100 3.49 8.40 -1.02
CA ASN A 100 2.66 7.44 -1.71
C ASN A 100 1.47 8.14 -2.35
N TYR A 101 1.40 8.09 -3.68
CA TYR A 101 0.34 8.69 -4.47
C TYR A 101 -0.72 7.66 -4.80
N TYR A 102 -1.98 8.07 -4.87
CA TYR A 102 -3.10 7.17 -5.16
C TYR A 102 -3.98 7.74 -6.26
N LEU A 103 -4.23 6.93 -7.29
CA LEU A 103 -5.09 7.25 -8.42
C LEU A 103 -6.28 6.30 -8.44
N TYR A 104 -7.48 6.87 -8.52
CA TYR A 104 -8.73 6.13 -8.40
C TYR A 104 -9.44 6.05 -9.73
N THR A 105 -10.01 4.88 -9.99
CA THR A 105 -11.07 4.67 -10.97
C THR A 105 -12.22 3.91 -10.30
N ASP A 106 -13.34 3.78 -11.00
CA ASP A 106 -14.48 2.98 -10.54
C ASP A 106 -14.08 1.52 -10.25
N LYS A 107 -13.08 1.00 -10.97
CA LYS A 107 -12.68 -0.42 -10.94
C LYS A 107 -11.33 -0.67 -10.29
N SER A 108 -10.58 0.37 -9.93
CA SER A 108 -9.23 0.19 -9.39
C SER A 108 -8.74 1.34 -8.52
N ILE A 109 -7.70 1.05 -7.76
CA ILE A 109 -6.83 2.04 -7.11
C ILE A 109 -5.41 1.69 -7.54
N GLU A 110 -4.69 2.65 -8.10
CA GLU A 110 -3.27 2.52 -8.33
C GLU A 110 -2.52 3.33 -7.27
N SER A 111 -1.47 2.76 -6.68
CA SER A 111 -0.59 3.46 -5.76
C SER A 111 0.85 3.45 -6.27
N ILE A 112 1.53 4.59 -6.15
CA ILE A 112 2.93 4.77 -6.57
C ILE A 112 3.70 5.34 -5.39
N TYR A 113 4.60 4.53 -4.84
CA TYR A 113 5.35 4.87 -3.64
C TYR A 113 6.76 5.32 -4.02
N PHE A 114 7.11 6.58 -3.76
CA PHE A 114 8.45 7.14 -3.94
C PHE A 114 9.25 7.16 -2.63
N ASN A 115 10.52 6.78 -2.74
CA ASN A 115 11.51 6.97 -1.68
C ASN A 115 12.17 8.34 -1.89
N SER A 116 11.90 9.29 -1.00
CA SER A 116 12.38 10.68 -1.19
C SER A 116 13.89 10.85 -1.03
N GLY A 117 14.59 9.86 -0.46
CA GLY A 117 16.05 9.90 -0.29
C GLY A 117 16.84 9.39 -1.49
N THR A 118 16.23 8.57 -2.35
CA THR A 118 16.93 7.87 -3.44
C THR A 118 16.43 8.26 -4.81
N LYS A 119 15.50 9.23 -4.91
CA LYS A 119 14.90 9.66 -6.17
C LYS A 119 14.41 8.47 -6.98
N SER A 120 13.75 7.53 -6.32
CA SER A 120 13.37 6.25 -6.91
C SER A 120 11.98 5.82 -6.46
N VAL A 121 11.30 5.08 -7.32
CA VAL A 121 10.06 4.40 -6.96
C VAL A 121 10.40 3.17 -6.13
N ARG A 122 9.78 3.04 -4.96
CA ARG A 122 9.84 1.84 -4.13
C ARG A 122 9.02 0.72 -4.75
N ASN A 123 7.77 1.01 -5.09
CA ASN A 123 6.86 0.08 -5.73
C ASN A 123 5.69 0.81 -6.39
N ILE A 124 5.09 0.14 -7.38
CA ILE A 124 3.78 0.47 -7.94
C ILE A 124 2.84 -0.69 -7.61
N THR A 125 1.62 -0.38 -7.19
CA THR A 125 0.61 -1.39 -6.89
C THR A 125 -0.70 -1.03 -7.57
N LEU A 126 -1.32 -1.99 -8.24
CA LEU A 126 -2.66 -1.89 -8.80
C LEU A 126 -3.59 -2.78 -7.99
N ALA A 127 -4.56 -2.18 -7.31
CA ALA A 127 -5.65 -2.85 -6.64
C ALA A 127 -6.89 -2.83 -7.53
N LYS A 128 -7.42 -4.00 -7.87
CA LYS A 128 -8.68 -4.14 -8.60
C LYS A 128 -9.83 -4.29 -7.61
N LYS A 129 -10.92 -3.57 -7.89
CA LYS A 129 -12.10 -3.48 -7.04
C LYS A 129 -13.33 -4.01 -7.78
N GLU A 130 -14.20 -4.65 -7.02
CA GLU A 130 -15.55 -5.01 -7.41
C GLU A 130 -16.47 -4.82 -6.20
N ASN A 131 -17.63 -4.18 -6.38
CA ASN A 131 -18.56 -3.87 -5.28
C ASN A 131 -17.87 -3.17 -4.08
N ASN A 132 -17.00 -2.21 -4.36
CA ASN A 132 -16.18 -1.48 -3.37
C ASN A 132 -15.20 -2.33 -2.54
N LYS A 133 -15.00 -3.61 -2.88
CA LYS A 133 -14.01 -4.49 -2.23
C LYS A 133 -12.84 -4.76 -3.16
N ILE A 134 -11.63 -4.72 -2.61
CA ILE A 134 -10.44 -5.12 -3.34
C ILE A 134 -10.43 -6.65 -3.40
N TYR A 135 -10.49 -7.21 -4.60
CA TYR A 135 -10.43 -8.66 -4.82
C TYR A 135 -9.05 -9.12 -5.32
N LYS A 136 -8.25 -8.19 -5.85
CA LYS A 136 -6.89 -8.49 -6.35
C LYS A 136 -5.96 -7.30 -6.21
N THR A 137 -4.72 -7.55 -5.81
CA THR A 137 -3.61 -6.58 -5.94
C THR A 137 -2.49 -7.16 -6.77
N ILE A 138 -1.82 -6.32 -7.55
CA ILE A 138 -0.60 -6.66 -8.30
C ILE A 138 0.41 -5.58 -7.96
N SER A 139 1.61 -5.96 -7.54
CA SER A 139 2.66 -5.02 -7.19
C SER A 139 3.95 -5.34 -7.92
N TYR A 140 4.66 -4.29 -8.36
CA TYR A 140 5.99 -4.38 -8.95
C TYR A 140 6.93 -3.43 -8.20
N ALA A 141 8.13 -3.90 -7.88
CA ALA A 141 9.15 -3.17 -7.14
C ALA A 141 10.54 -3.47 -7.73
N ALA A 142 11.58 -2.82 -7.20
CA ALA A 142 12.95 -2.98 -7.68
C ALA A 142 13.46 -4.43 -7.68
N PHE A 143 13.10 -5.22 -6.67
CA PHE A 143 13.66 -6.55 -6.44
C PHE A 143 12.70 -7.69 -6.80
N GLY A 144 11.41 -7.40 -6.96
CA GLY A 144 10.43 -8.45 -7.19
C GLY A 144 9.03 -7.93 -7.44
N CYS A 145 8.10 -8.87 -7.46
CA CYS A 145 6.69 -8.60 -7.67
C CYS A 145 5.82 -9.47 -6.77
N ASN A 146 4.59 -9.02 -6.54
CA ASN A 146 3.58 -9.81 -5.88
C ASN A 146 2.25 -9.74 -6.61
N ILE A 147 1.45 -10.78 -6.44
CA ILE A 147 0.05 -10.85 -6.80
C ILE A 147 -0.68 -11.36 -5.56
N SER A 148 -1.78 -10.73 -5.19
CA SER A 148 -2.59 -11.17 -4.07
C SER A 148 -4.06 -11.22 -4.47
N THR A 149 -4.75 -12.30 -4.10
CA THR A 149 -6.19 -12.49 -4.32
C THR A 149 -6.89 -12.50 -2.97
N TYR A 150 -7.96 -11.72 -2.82
CA TYR A 150 -8.62 -11.47 -1.55
C TYR A 150 -9.98 -12.17 -1.53
N TYR A 151 -10.26 -12.90 -0.46
CA TYR A 151 -11.49 -13.66 -0.28
C TYR A 151 -12.24 -13.19 0.97
N TYR A 152 -13.54 -12.97 0.81
CA TYR A 152 -14.41 -12.41 1.83
C TYR A 152 -15.54 -13.38 2.17
N CYS A 153 -15.96 -13.38 3.43
CA CYS A 153 -17.22 -13.95 3.89
C CYS A 153 -18.12 -12.80 4.34
N GLY A 154 -19.11 -12.45 3.52
CA GLY A 154 -19.86 -11.21 3.71
C GLY A 154 -18.92 -10.00 3.56
N ASP A 155 -18.85 -9.15 4.59
CA ASP A 155 -17.95 -7.98 4.63
C ASP A 155 -16.58 -8.26 5.23
N ASP A 156 -16.41 -9.41 5.88
CA ASP A 156 -15.17 -9.78 6.53
C ASP A 156 -14.18 -10.39 5.53
N LEU A 157 -12.98 -9.83 5.44
CA LEU A 157 -11.88 -10.44 4.72
C LEU A 157 -11.37 -11.64 5.52
N ILE A 158 -11.42 -12.84 4.95
CA ILE A 158 -11.06 -14.09 5.65
C ILE A 158 -9.70 -14.62 5.22
N GLU A 159 -9.31 -14.38 3.97
CA GLU A 159 -8.10 -14.94 3.38
C GLU A 159 -7.54 -14.02 2.30
N ILE A 160 -6.21 -14.01 2.17
CA ILE A 160 -5.52 -13.54 0.98
C ILE A 160 -4.56 -14.63 0.51
N ASP A 161 -4.73 -15.11 -0.72
CA ASP A 161 -3.71 -15.92 -1.38
C ASP A 161 -2.64 -14.98 -1.95
N VAL A 162 -1.38 -15.15 -1.55
CA VAL A 162 -0.25 -14.35 -2.03
C VAL A 162 0.67 -15.22 -2.88
N GLN A 163 1.01 -14.70 -4.06
CA GLN A 163 2.09 -15.18 -4.90
C GLN A 163 3.14 -14.08 -4.99
N GLN A 164 4.40 -14.39 -4.70
CA GLN A 164 5.50 -13.43 -4.82
C GLN A 164 6.76 -14.09 -5.35
N LYS A 165 7.58 -13.30 -6.04
CA LYS A 165 8.91 -13.73 -6.47
C LYS A 165 9.86 -12.56 -6.57
N GLU A 166 11.15 -12.83 -6.40
CA GLU A 166 12.19 -11.93 -6.85
C GLU A 166 12.29 -11.98 -8.39
N HIS A 167 12.85 -10.95 -9.01
CA HIS A 167 12.96 -10.91 -10.48
C HIS A 167 13.90 -11.97 -11.03
N GLU A 168 14.91 -12.35 -10.23
CA GLU A 168 15.89 -13.39 -10.55
C GLU A 168 15.32 -14.79 -10.43
N ASP A 169 14.25 -14.98 -9.65
CA ASP A 169 13.58 -16.26 -9.48
C ASP A 169 12.72 -16.61 -10.71
N GLU A 170 12.79 -17.86 -11.15
CA GLU A 170 11.92 -18.36 -12.21
C GLU A 170 10.47 -18.54 -11.71
N GLU A 171 10.32 -19.12 -10.51
CA GLU A 171 9.04 -19.54 -9.95
C GLU A 171 8.49 -18.59 -8.89
N PHE A 172 7.16 -18.60 -8.74
CA PHE A 172 6.50 -17.89 -7.63
C PHE A 172 6.49 -18.75 -6.38
N SER A 173 6.92 -18.15 -5.27
CA SER A 173 6.57 -18.63 -3.93
C SER A 173 5.12 -18.24 -3.61
N SER A 174 4.46 -19.01 -2.74
CA SER A 174 3.11 -18.70 -2.29
C SER A 174 2.94 -18.92 -0.80
N TYR A 175 2.00 -18.18 -0.21
CA TYR A 175 1.52 -18.34 1.16
C TYR A 175 0.13 -17.72 1.28
N LYS A 176 -0.58 -18.04 2.36
CA LYS A 176 -1.88 -17.47 2.68
C LYS A 176 -1.75 -16.48 3.82
N VAL A 177 -2.52 -15.39 3.78
CA VAL A 177 -2.76 -14.51 4.92
C VAL A 177 -4.15 -14.80 5.44
N LEU A 178 -4.27 -15.17 6.71
CA LEU A 178 -5.52 -15.58 7.33
C LEU A 178 -5.92 -14.57 8.41
N PHE A 179 -7.22 -14.30 8.49
CA PHE A 179 -7.80 -13.30 9.39
C PHE A 179 -8.74 -13.97 10.38
N GLU A 180 -8.47 -13.78 11.67
CA GLU A 180 -9.32 -14.26 12.75
C GLU A 180 -10.07 -13.10 13.38
N TYR A 181 -11.37 -13.28 13.59
CA TYR A 181 -12.26 -12.28 14.17
C TYR A 181 -12.86 -12.79 15.47
N LYS A 182 -13.01 -11.89 16.43
CA LYS A 182 -13.71 -12.13 17.69
C LYS A 182 -14.59 -10.94 18.01
N ASN A 183 -15.86 -11.20 18.29
CA ASN A 183 -16.87 -10.16 18.54
C ASN A 183 -16.89 -9.09 17.41
N ASN A 184 -16.88 -9.53 16.15
CA ASN A 184 -16.87 -8.66 14.95
C ASN A 184 -15.67 -7.70 14.88
N SER A 185 -14.57 -8.02 15.54
CA SER A 185 -13.33 -7.25 15.49
C SER A 185 -12.19 -8.16 15.08
N LEU A 186 -11.28 -7.66 14.24
CA LEU A 186 -10.06 -8.38 13.88
C LEU A 186 -9.26 -8.68 15.16
N GLU A 187 -9.09 -9.98 15.45
CA GLU A 187 -8.30 -10.47 16.58
C GLU A 187 -6.87 -10.76 16.15
N LYS A 188 -6.67 -11.50 15.04
CA LYS A 188 -5.34 -11.89 14.57
C LYS A 188 -5.20 -11.89 13.05
N ILE A 189 -3.97 -11.71 12.61
CA ILE A 189 -3.52 -12.00 11.25
C ILE A 189 -2.31 -12.92 11.34
N PHE A 190 -2.31 -14.00 10.58
CA PHE A 190 -1.15 -14.89 10.47
C PHE A 190 -0.92 -15.34 9.03
N TYR A 191 0.33 -15.65 8.72
CA TYR A 191 0.72 -16.24 7.46
C TYR A 191 0.77 -17.75 7.59
N LYS A 192 0.34 -18.46 6.56
CA LYS A 192 0.42 -19.92 6.47
C LYS A 192 1.13 -20.30 5.18
N HIS A 193 2.29 -20.95 5.32
CA HIS A 193 3.12 -21.38 4.21
C HIS A 193 2.76 -22.80 3.75
N PRO A 194 3.07 -23.19 2.50
CA PRO A 194 2.75 -24.52 1.95
C PRO A 194 3.35 -25.69 2.76
N ASN A 195 4.48 -25.47 3.45
CA ASN A 195 5.11 -26.46 4.32
C ASN A 195 4.44 -26.58 5.71
N GLY A 196 3.35 -25.85 5.96
CA GLY A 196 2.63 -25.83 7.23
C GLY A 196 3.19 -24.87 8.27
N TYR A 197 4.28 -24.15 7.98
CA TYR A 197 4.78 -23.11 8.87
C TYR A 197 3.78 -21.95 8.98
N GLU A 198 3.56 -21.48 10.21
CA GLU A 198 2.68 -20.36 10.51
C GLU A 198 3.45 -19.24 11.21
N GLU A 199 3.23 -18.01 10.77
CA GLU A 199 3.84 -16.80 11.34
C GLU A 199 2.73 -15.83 11.76
N GLN A 200 2.60 -15.56 13.07
CA GLN A 200 1.69 -14.51 13.52
C GLN A 200 2.25 -13.13 13.13
N ARG A 201 1.41 -12.32 12.48
CA ARG A 201 1.73 -10.96 12.02
C ARG A 201 1.05 -9.89 12.82
N TYR A 202 -0.15 -10.16 13.34
CA TYR A 202 -0.93 -9.25 14.17
C TYR A 202 -1.76 -10.05 15.19
N PRO A 203 -1.94 -9.58 16.44
CA PRO A 203 -1.24 -8.43 17.02
C PRO A 203 0.27 -8.66 17.08
#